data_AF-A0A497LN43-F1
#
_entry.id   AF-A0A497LN43-F1
#
_cell.length_a   1.000
_cell.length_b   1.000
_cell.length_c   1.000
_cell.angle_alpha   90.00
_cell.angle_beta   90.00
_cell.angle_gamma   90.00
#
_symmetry.space_group_name_H-M   'P 1'
#
loop_
_entity.id
_entity.type
_entity.pdbx_description
1 polymer ?
#
loop_
_entity_poly.entity_id
_entity_poly.type
_entity_poly.pdbx_seq_one_letter_code
_entity_poly.pdbx_strand_id
1 'polypeptide(L)'
;MKVDRFEIERGVTGVTVRVEVSTEVEVKFDILVHRELVVGFNYDDNKKLEGEESFVELRFKTIALENLNQAKRAAQEIKAILDEVKRKEQNGLEWLRVVEDYLRKEFEGLVTG
;
A
#
# COMPACT_ATOMS: atom_id res chain seq x y z
N MET A 1 -4.81 -5.69 4.77
CA MET A 1 -4.68 -4.34 4.18
C MET A 1 -6.03 -3.69 4.28
N LYS A 2 -6.03 -2.44 4.73
CA LYS A 2 -7.24 -1.65 4.91
C LYS A 2 -7.05 -0.29 4.26
N VAL A 3 -8.11 0.20 3.60
CA VAL A 3 -8.16 1.61 3.17
C VAL A 3 -8.68 2.42 4.35
N ASP A 4 -7.82 3.24 4.93
CA ASP A 4 -8.16 4.06 6.08
C ASP A 4 -8.83 5.37 5.67
N ARG A 5 -8.41 5.93 4.53
CA ARG A 5 -8.95 7.19 4.02
C ARG A 5 -9.01 7.19 2.51
N PHE A 6 -10.12 7.69 1.97
CA PHE A 6 -10.30 7.94 0.55
C PHE A 6 -10.97 9.30 0.36
N GLU A 7 -10.32 10.20 -0.36
CA GLU A 7 -10.83 11.56 -0.57
C GLU A 7 -10.71 11.98 -2.01
N ILE A 8 -11.67 12.81 -2.41
CA ILE A 8 -11.70 13.47 -3.72
C ILE A 8 -11.86 14.97 -3.46
N GLU A 9 -10.85 15.74 -3.84
CA GLU A 9 -10.84 17.20 -3.69
C GLU A 9 -10.97 17.88 -5.05
N ARG A 10 -11.89 18.84 -5.17
CA ARG A 10 -12.03 19.67 -6.36
C ARG A 10 -11.19 20.93 -6.19
N GLY A 11 -10.29 21.19 -7.13
CA GLY A 11 -9.53 22.42 -7.24
C GLY A 11 -9.99 23.27 -8.43
N VAL A 12 -9.33 24.41 -8.60
CA VAL A 12 -9.59 25.35 -9.71
C VAL A 12 -9.25 24.72 -11.07
N THR A 13 -8.20 23.90 -11.13
CA THR A 13 -7.67 23.32 -12.37
C THR A 13 -8.11 21.88 -12.62
N GLY A 14 -8.64 21.19 -11.62
CA GLY A 14 -9.00 19.78 -11.75
C GLY A 14 -9.36 19.12 -10.42
N VAL A 15 -9.37 17.79 -10.41
CA VAL A 15 -9.71 16.96 -9.25
C VAL A 15 -8.48 16.20 -8.76
N THR A 16 -8.28 16.12 -7.46
CA THR A 16 -7.23 15.32 -6.84
C THR A 16 -7.84 14.17 -6.07
N VAL A 17 -7.27 12.98 -6.18
CA VAL A 17 -7.63 11.82 -5.36
C VAL A 17 -6.55 11.58 -4.32
N ARG A 18 -6.96 11.28 -3.09
CA ARG A 18 -6.08 10.84 -2.01
C ARG A 18 -6.53 9.49 -1.49
N VAL A 19 -5.57 8.61 -1.27
CA VAL A 19 -5.82 7.28 -0.70
C VAL A 19 -4.77 7.02 0.38
N GLU A 20 -5.22 6.63 1.56
CA GLU A 20 -4.37 6.22 2.67
C GLU A 20 -4.72 4.78 3.05
N VAL A 21 -3.70 3.94 3.19
CA VAL A 21 -3.85 2.51 3.50
C VAL A 21 -2.88 2.07 4.58
N SER A 22 -3.30 1.07 5.34
CA SER A 22 -2.49 0.37 6.32
C SER A 22 -2.40 -1.12 6.01
N THR A 23 -1.26 -1.72 6.36
CA THR A 23 -0.99 -3.16 6.27
C THR A 23 -0.72 -3.74 7.65
N GLU A 24 -1.04 -5.02 7.80
CA GLU A 24 -0.85 -5.77 9.05
C GLU A 24 0.60 -6.23 9.25
N VAL A 25 1.36 -6.27 8.17
CA VAL A 25 2.79 -6.59 8.16
C VAL A 25 3.57 -5.52 7.41
N GLU A 26 4.87 -5.45 7.66
CA GLU A 26 5.77 -4.61 6.86
C GLU A 26 5.82 -5.12 5.41
N VAL A 27 5.50 -4.22 4.48
CA VAL A 27 5.50 -4.51 3.05
C VAL A 27 6.52 -3.62 2.34
N LYS A 28 7.25 -4.19 1.37
CA LYS A 28 8.18 -3.48 0.51
C LYS A 28 7.87 -3.81 -0.95
N PHE A 29 7.65 -2.79 -1.78
CA PHE A 29 7.39 -2.91 -3.21
C PHE A 29 7.72 -1.59 -3.92
N ASP A 30 7.82 -1.63 -5.24
CA ASP A 30 8.31 -0.54 -6.08
C ASP A 30 7.22 -0.02 -7.03
N ILE A 31 7.05 1.30 -7.11
CA ILE A 31 6.06 2.02 -7.94
C ILE A 31 6.73 2.87 -9.04
N LEU A 32 7.91 2.49 -9.53
CA LEU A 32 8.66 3.24 -10.55
C LEU A 32 7.86 3.60 -11.83
N VAL A 33 6.87 2.78 -12.23
CA VAL A 33 6.17 2.94 -13.52
C VAL A 33 5.01 3.97 -13.46
N HIS A 34 4.55 4.36 -12.27
CA HIS A 34 3.30 5.14 -12.10
C HIS A 34 3.48 6.52 -11.44
N ARG A 35 4.73 6.99 -11.31
CA ARG A 35 5.07 8.25 -10.63
C ARG A 35 4.52 9.52 -11.30
N GLU A 36 4.20 9.47 -12.59
CA GLU A 36 3.61 10.61 -13.31
C GLU A 36 2.20 10.97 -12.79
N LEU A 37 1.49 10.00 -12.22
CA LEU A 37 0.11 10.15 -11.76
C LEU A 37 -0.06 9.98 -10.25
N VAL A 38 0.88 9.32 -9.56
CA VAL A 38 0.84 9.02 -8.13
C VAL A 38 2.08 9.55 -7.45
N VAL A 39 1.91 10.44 -6.47
CA VAL A 39 2.97 10.98 -5.61
C VAL A 39 2.71 10.62 -4.14
N GLY A 40 3.79 10.53 -3.36
CA GLY A 40 3.75 10.31 -1.91
C GLY A 40 3.19 11.52 -1.14
N PHE A 41 2.80 11.31 0.11
CA PHE A 41 2.20 12.34 0.96
C PHE A 41 3.24 13.37 1.44
N ASN A 42 4.46 12.92 1.76
CA ASN A 42 5.59 13.76 2.16
C ASN A 42 6.78 13.61 1.20
N TYR A 43 7.71 14.56 1.25
CA TYR A 43 8.99 14.49 0.52
C TYR A 43 9.77 13.19 0.84
N ASP A 44 9.63 12.68 2.06
CA ASP A 44 10.35 11.50 2.56
C ASP A 44 9.67 10.16 2.24
N ASP A 45 8.43 10.15 1.73
CA ASP A 45 7.77 8.89 1.34
C ASP A 45 8.28 8.34 0.00
N ASN A 46 9.13 9.11 -0.71
CA ASN A 46 9.71 8.71 -1.99
C ASN A 46 10.46 7.38 -1.90
N LYS A 47 11.19 7.15 -0.81
CA LYS A 47 11.93 5.90 -0.57
C LYS A 47 11.03 4.69 -0.43
N LYS A 48 9.85 4.85 0.19
CA LYS A 48 8.84 3.77 0.28
C LYS A 48 8.24 3.48 -1.09
N LEU A 49 7.99 4.52 -1.88
CA LEU A 49 7.46 4.40 -3.24
C LEU A 49 8.48 3.83 -4.25
N GLU A 50 9.78 4.02 -4.00
CA GLU A 50 10.88 3.38 -4.73
C GLU A 50 11.17 1.95 -4.25
N GLY A 51 10.44 1.49 -3.22
CA GLY A 51 10.72 0.18 -2.62
C GLY A 51 12.11 0.09 -2.00
N GLU A 52 12.67 1.19 -1.49
CA GLU A 52 13.90 1.19 -0.69
C GLU A 52 13.61 0.86 0.78
N GLU A 53 12.47 1.34 1.28
CA GLU A 53 12.00 1.14 2.66
C GLU A 53 10.68 0.37 2.69
N SER A 54 10.48 -0.41 3.77
CA SER A 54 9.20 -1.06 4.03
C SER A 54 8.19 -0.06 4.63
N PHE A 55 6.90 -0.40 4.58
CA PHE A 55 5.85 0.37 5.23
C PHE A 55 4.81 -0.52 5.90
N VAL A 56 4.18 0.05 6.92
CA VAL A 56 2.89 -0.39 7.49
C VAL A 56 1.76 0.60 7.20
N GLU A 57 2.10 1.82 6.80
CA GLU A 57 1.17 2.87 6.36
C GLU A 57 1.71 3.51 5.09
N LEU A 58 0.83 3.66 4.09
CA LEU A 58 1.15 4.20 2.79
C LEU A 58 0.07 5.18 2.34
N ARG A 59 0.50 6.28 1.73
CA ARG A 59 -0.38 7.36 1.30
C ARG A 59 -0.05 7.77 -0.12
N PHE A 60 -1.10 7.96 -0.91
CA PHE A 60 -1.06 8.29 -2.32
C PHE A 60 -1.84 9.56 -2.58
N LYS A 61 -1.32 10.40 -3.46
CA LYS A 61 -2.01 11.58 -3.98
C LYS A 61 -1.81 11.67 -5.49
N THR A 62 -2.86 12.00 -6.22
CA THR A 62 -2.73 12.25 -7.66
C THR A 62 -2.31 13.69 -7.94
N ILE A 63 -1.82 13.93 -9.16
CA ILE A 63 -1.83 15.28 -9.75
C ILE A 63 -3.28 15.77 -9.94
N ALA A 64 -3.44 17.03 -10.34
CA ALA A 64 -4.75 17.56 -10.74
C ALA A 64 -5.23 16.87 -12.03
N LEU A 65 -6.37 16.19 -11.95
CA LEU A 65 -7.01 15.47 -13.04
C LEU A 65 -8.06 16.40 -13.68
N GLU A 66 -7.85 16.75 -14.94
CA GLU A 66 -8.60 17.77 -15.67
C GLU A 66 -9.73 17.18 -16.52
N ASN A 67 -9.70 15.86 -16.79
CA ASN A 67 -10.69 15.19 -17.62
C ASN A 67 -10.97 13.74 -17.22
N LEU A 68 -12.04 13.18 -17.79
CA LEU A 68 -12.52 11.83 -17.50
C LEU A 68 -11.50 10.73 -17.85
N ASN A 69 -10.71 10.91 -18.90
CA ASN A 69 -9.72 9.90 -19.31
C ASN A 69 -8.56 9.83 -18.31
N GLN A 70 -8.07 10.98 -17.85
CA GLN A 70 -7.09 11.05 -16.76
C GLN A 70 -7.64 10.43 -15.48
N ALA A 71 -8.90 10.70 -15.13
CA ALA A 71 -9.54 10.11 -13.96
C ALA A 71 -9.65 8.57 -14.04
N LYS A 72 -10.04 8.04 -15.21
CA LYS A 72 -10.11 6.58 -15.42
C LYS A 72 -8.73 5.92 -15.29
N ARG A 73 -7.71 6.53 -15.89
CA ARG A 73 -6.33 6.02 -15.83
C ARG A 73 -5.81 6.04 -14.39
N ALA A 74 -5.94 7.16 -13.69
CA ALA A 74 -5.54 7.27 -12.28
C ALA A 74 -6.24 6.22 -11.39
N ALA A 75 -7.54 6.00 -11.60
CA ALA A 75 -8.29 4.99 -10.85
C ALA A 75 -7.79 3.56 -11.13
N GLN A 76 -7.42 3.23 -12.37
CA GLN A 76 -6.86 1.93 -12.73
C GLN A 76 -5.47 1.73 -12.10
N GLU A 77 -4.62 2.74 -12.15
CA GLU A 77 -3.26 2.68 -11.60
C GLU A 77 -3.27 2.55 -10.08
N ILE A 78 -4.08 3.36 -9.37
CA ILE A 78 -4.25 3.23 -7.92
C ILE A 78 -4.74 1.82 -7.55
N LYS A 79 -5.70 1.26 -8.28
CA LYS A 79 -6.19 -0.10 -8.02
C LYS A 79 -5.09 -1.14 -8.20
N ALA A 80 -4.31 -1.05 -9.28
CA ALA A 80 -3.21 -1.99 -9.53
C ALA A 80 -2.17 -1.96 -8.40
N ILE A 81 -1.82 -0.75 -7.94
CA ILE A 81 -0.91 -0.56 -6.80
C ILE A 81 -1.48 -1.22 -5.53
N LEU A 82 -2.75 -0.95 -5.20
CA LEU A 82 -3.39 -1.51 -4.01
C LEU A 82 -3.50 -3.04 -4.06
N ASP A 83 -3.78 -3.61 -5.24
CA ASP A 83 -3.82 -5.07 -5.42
C ASP A 83 -2.43 -5.69 -5.23
N GLU A 84 -1.36 -5.02 -5.69
CA GLU A 84 0.00 -5.47 -5.45
C GLU A 84 0.37 -5.41 -3.96
N VAL A 85 0.07 -4.31 -3.27
CA VAL A 85 0.29 -4.17 -1.82
C VAL A 85 -0.40 -5.30 -1.07
N LYS A 86 -1.69 -5.55 -1.39
CA LYS A 86 -2.47 -6.61 -0.77
C LYS A 86 -1.86 -8.00 -0.99
N ARG A 87 -1.38 -8.30 -2.20
CA ARG A 87 -0.70 -9.56 -2.50
C ARG A 87 0.59 -9.72 -1.68
N LYS A 88 1.39 -8.67 -1.55
CA LYS A 88 2.65 -8.70 -0.79
C LYS A 88 2.40 -8.90 0.70
N GLU A 89 1.38 -8.22 1.23
CA GLU A 89 0.94 -8.40 2.60
C GLU A 89 0.48 -9.83 2.87
N GLN A 90 -0.32 -10.43 1.97
CA GLN A 90 -0.75 -11.82 2.09
C GLN A 90 0.44 -12.78 2.19
N ASN A 91 1.45 -12.61 1.34
CA ASN A 91 2.68 -13.41 1.42
C ASN A 91 3.41 -13.24 2.77
N GLY A 92 3.45 -12.01 3.30
CA GLY A 92 4.05 -11.75 4.61
C GLY A 92 3.29 -12.40 5.75
N LEU A 93 1.95 -12.36 5.72
CA LEU A 93 1.09 -13.03 6.69
C LEU A 93 1.21 -14.56 6.61
N GLU A 94 1.31 -15.13 5.41
CA GLU A 94 1.56 -16.57 5.23
C GLU A 94 2.90 -16.98 5.85
N TRP A 95 3.95 -16.17 5.68
CA TRP A 95 5.24 -16.43 6.32
C TRP A 95 5.14 -16.39 7.85
N LEU A 96 4.45 -15.39 8.42
CA LEU A 96 4.25 -15.33 9.87
C LEU A 96 3.49 -16.54 10.40
N ARG A 97 2.52 -17.06 9.65
CA ARG A 97 1.82 -18.29 10.00
C ARG A 97 2.74 -19.51 10.02
N VAL A 98 3.67 -19.62 9.07
CA VAL A 98 4.69 -20.69 9.07
C VAL A 98 5.58 -20.59 10.32
N VAL A 99 5.97 -19.37 10.70
CA VAL A 99 6.74 -19.14 11.93
C VAL A 99 5.93 -19.52 13.17
N GLU A 100 4.64 -19.16 13.23
CA GLU A 100 3.75 -19.53 14.33
C GLU A 100 3.60 -21.05 14.45
N ASP A 101 3.37 -21.76 13.34
CA ASP A 101 3.25 -23.21 13.31
C ASP A 101 4.54 -23.91 13.75
N TYR A 102 5.70 -23.36 13.38
CA TYR A 102 7.00 -23.85 13.85
C TYR A 102 7.13 -23.69 15.37
N LEU A 103 6.92 -22.47 15.88
CA LEU A 103 7.01 -22.19 17.32
C LEU A 103 6.04 -23.08 18.11
N ARG A 104 4.80 -23.23 17.64
CA ARG A 104 3.80 -24.08 18.29
C ARG A 104 4.31 -25.51 18.45
N LYS A 105 4.89 -26.11 17.39
CA LYS A 105 5.45 -27.46 17.44
C LYS A 105 6.62 -27.59 18.43
N GLU A 106 7.53 -26.60 18.44
CA GLU A 106 8.68 -26.63 19.35
C GLU A 106 8.26 -26.56 20.82
N PHE A 107 7.18 -25.83 21.14
CA PHE A 107 6.72 -25.62 22.51
C PHE A 107 5.52 -26.51 22.92
N GLU A 108 4.97 -27.32 22.02
CA GLU A 108 3.77 -28.16 22.25
C GLU A 108 3.94 -29.14 23.42
N GLY A 109 5.17 -29.61 23.66
CA GLY A 109 5.51 -30.51 24.78
C GLY A 109 5.98 -29.82 26.06
N LEU A 110 6.18 -28.50 26.04
CA LEU A 110 6.62 -27.71 27.20
C LEU A 110 5.44 -27.06 27.93
N VAL A 111 4.29 -26.96 27.26
CA VAL A 111 3.01 -26.63 27.88
C VAL A 111 2.38 -27.92 28.43
N THR A 112 3.04 -28.56 29.38
CA THR A 112 2.39 -29.53 30.26
C THR A 112 1.75 -28.74 31.40
N GLY A 113 0.42 -28.85 31.53
CA GLY A 113 -0.33 -28.29 32.65
C GLY A 113 0.09 -28.84 34.00
#